data_AF-A0AAN6BQY6-F1
#
_entry.id   AF-A0AAN6BQY6-F1
#
_cell.length_a   1.000
_cell.length_b   1.000
_cell.length_c   1.000
_cell.angle_alpha   90.00
_cell.angle_beta   90.00
_cell.angle_gamma   90.00
#
_symmetry.space_group_name_H-M   'P 1'
#
loop_
_entity.id
_entity.type
_entity.pdbx_description
1 polymer ?
#
loop_
_entity_poly.entity_id
_entity_poly.type
_entity_poly.pdbx_seq_one_letter_code
_entity_poly.pdbx_strand_id
1 'polypeptide(L)'
;MATNPPSNNANEPDTRASLGETLGGLEKILRFVEKRKVATLVFLALVYPKLDVSWGCRGSETPSAESLFYGPLFVAVALLVAAKQSTNVSWQLRFAYLEWQSLATWLNGITGGYTITLLLIALFVIPVPILWLTVLGLISWQLILLKYRQYVRKVNADMSELRSQAQIALGRSQEYATAAAEYEWRVLKVVKEIYLVQTQITEVFERAPGAFTLLAQNVESAVQAGKDLTDLTKDILVSRSKAEDGYRKVQQLTDKVTTLAEQGEIVDAAASALAIQEELNAVHEAENTLLQIKQGAHTIMVKVYLDDMLATQKKLLEQLQARAREREAQAEEDPQPILDNSVTLSNPIAIVGGLRGAAENIDDKWYPLELPFAISLFNYSTSKIFVTDNGILSLDAAGGTSERQRTGQVLPFYDEIPAYSMFPFWTDLKICQGKPHGIYYEIVGEPGSRSLTVEWYMTRWSKEDQYFHFNLRIDEAHPNMVTYQYYDAVDKGAECTIGVQGANGVFKMFSHNEAKVNPGLRLVFDTAENTMDVSTFST
;
A
#
# COMPACT_ATOMS: atom_id res chain seq x y z
N MET A 1 -11.51 -3.96 28.61
CA MET A 1 -12.66 -3.05 28.83
C MET A 1 -12.48 -1.88 27.90
N ALA A 2 -13.22 -1.86 26.79
CA ALA A 2 -13.15 -0.82 25.78
C ALA A 2 -13.89 0.42 26.29
N THR A 3 -13.15 1.43 26.72
CA THR A 3 -13.70 2.77 26.94
C THR A 3 -13.81 3.42 25.57
N ASN A 4 -15.05 3.64 25.11
CA ASN A 4 -15.33 4.50 23.97
C ASN A 4 -14.55 5.81 24.12
N PRO A 5 -13.85 6.31 23.07
CA PRO A 5 -13.29 7.63 23.14
C PRO A 5 -14.45 8.63 23.33
N PRO A 6 -14.26 9.68 24.15
CA PRO A 6 -15.32 10.66 24.38
C PRO A 6 -15.67 11.29 23.03
N SER A 7 -16.95 11.21 22.65
CA SER A 7 -17.45 12.04 21.58
C SER A 7 -17.22 13.49 22.00
N ASN A 8 -16.37 14.20 21.28
CA ASN A 8 -16.15 15.64 21.50
C ASN A 8 -17.37 16.50 21.08
N ASN A 9 -18.55 15.90 20.95
CA ASN A 9 -19.80 16.56 20.54
C ASN A 9 -20.45 17.38 21.66
N ALA A 10 -19.80 17.57 22.81
CA ALA A 10 -20.46 18.16 23.98
C ALA A 10 -20.45 19.71 24.02
N ASN A 11 -19.75 20.41 23.11
CA ASN A 11 -19.67 21.88 23.14
C ASN A 11 -19.70 22.58 21.78
N GLU A 12 -19.95 21.88 20.67
CA GLU A 12 -20.20 22.58 19.41
C GLU A 12 -21.60 23.20 19.45
N PRO A 13 -21.76 24.50 19.16
CA PRO A 13 -23.07 25.12 19.08
C PRO A 13 -23.92 24.34 18.07
N ASP A 14 -25.20 24.11 18.38
CA ASP A 14 -26.14 23.43 17.49
C ASP A 14 -26.49 24.35 16.31
N THR A 15 -25.52 24.53 15.40
CA THR A 15 -25.60 25.35 14.20
C THR A 15 -26.77 24.90 13.33
N ARG A 16 -27.19 23.63 13.44
CA ARG A 16 -28.38 23.08 12.76
C ARG A 16 -29.67 23.66 13.30
N ALA A 17 -29.88 23.62 14.63
CA ALA A 17 -31.06 24.24 15.24
C ALA A 17 -31.09 25.74 14.92
N SER A 18 -29.94 26.42 15.03
CA SER A 18 -29.80 27.84 14.68
C SER A 18 -30.15 28.12 13.22
N LEU A 19 -29.61 27.35 12.27
CA LEU A 19 -29.82 27.56 10.84
C LEU A 19 -31.27 27.25 10.44
N GLY A 20 -31.85 26.18 10.96
CA GLY A 20 -33.25 25.82 10.74
C GLY A 20 -34.21 26.88 11.26
N GLU A 21 -33.95 27.43 12.46
CA GLU A 21 -34.71 28.58 12.99
C GLU A 21 -34.55 29.83 12.14
N THR A 22 -33.33 30.08 11.64
CA THR A 22 -32.99 31.27 10.84
C THR A 22 -33.69 31.22 9.48
N LEU A 23 -33.61 30.09 8.77
CA LEU A 23 -34.30 29.86 7.50
C LEU A 23 -35.82 29.85 7.68
N GLY A 24 -36.34 29.25 8.76
CA GLY A 24 -37.76 29.29 9.09
C GLY A 24 -38.27 30.70 9.43
N GLY A 25 -37.44 31.54 10.05
CA GLY A 25 -37.71 32.97 10.27
C GLY A 25 -37.80 33.73 8.94
N LEU A 26 -36.87 33.46 8.03
CA LEU A 26 -36.81 34.00 6.67
C LEU A 26 -38.06 33.62 5.85
N GLU A 27 -38.47 32.35 5.91
CA GLU A 27 -39.67 31.84 5.27
C GLU A 27 -40.94 32.52 5.79
N LYS A 28 -41.06 32.70 7.11
CA LYS A 28 -42.20 33.42 7.73
C LYS A 28 -42.32 34.85 7.22
N ILE A 29 -41.19 35.56 7.04
CA ILE A 29 -41.16 36.92 6.48
C ILE A 29 -41.65 36.92 5.02
N LEU A 30 -41.14 36.00 4.20
CA LEU A 30 -41.54 35.86 2.80
C LEU A 30 -43.04 35.54 2.65
N ARG A 31 -43.53 34.55 3.39
CA ARG A 31 -44.96 34.17 3.41
C ARG A 31 -45.86 35.30 3.92
N PHE A 32 -45.40 36.08 4.90
CA PHE A 32 -46.13 37.25 5.40
C PHE A 32 -46.31 38.31 4.31
N VAL A 33 -45.22 38.62 3.59
CA VAL A 33 -45.25 39.56 2.46
C VAL A 33 -46.14 39.03 1.34
N GLU A 34 -46.04 37.74 1.01
CA GLU A 34 -46.87 37.09 -0.01
C GLU A 34 -48.37 37.11 0.33
N LYS A 35 -48.76 36.74 1.55
CA LYS A 35 -50.16 36.76 1.99
C LYS A 35 -50.74 38.18 2.02
N ARG A 36 -49.94 39.17 2.43
CA ARG A 36 -50.40 40.57 2.47
C ARG A 36 -50.44 41.24 1.09
N LYS A 37 -49.70 40.74 0.08
CA LYS A 37 -49.91 41.11 -1.35
C LYS A 37 -51.35 40.80 -1.79
N VAL A 38 -51.87 39.63 -1.43
CA VAL A 38 -53.24 39.21 -1.76
C VAL A 38 -54.27 40.07 -1.02
N ALA A 39 -54.03 40.39 0.26
CA ALA A 39 -54.91 41.25 1.05
C ALA A 39 -55.05 42.66 0.45
N THR A 40 -53.95 43.28 0.00
CA THR A 40 -53.97 44.59 -0.66
C THR A 40 -54.72 44.55 -2.00
N LEU A 41 -54.60 43.45 -2.76
CA LEU A 41 -55.31 43.23 -4.02
C LEU A 41 -56.81 42.96 -3.84
N VAL A 42 -57.20 42.21 -2.81
CA VAL A 42 -58.62 42.00 -2.45
C VAL A 42 -59.24 43.32 -1.99
N PHE A 43 -58.49 44.13 -1.24
CA PHE A 43 -58.92 45.46 -0.81
C PHE A 43 -59.10 46.42 -2.00
N LEU A 44 -58.17 46.40 -2.98
CA LEU A 44 -58.27 47.20 -4.21
C LEU A 44 -59.43 46.75 -5.12
N ALA A 45 -59.66 45.44 -5.28
CA ALA A 45 -60.74 44.90 -6.09
C ALA A 45 -62.14 45.17 -5.50
N LEU A 46 -62.25 45.23 -4.17
CA LEU A 46 -63.50 45.57 -3.48
C LEU A 46 -63.81 47.08 -3.51
N VAL A 47 -62.81 47.93 -3.76
CA VAL A 47 -62.96 49.41 -3.73
C VAL A 47 -63.12 50.01 -5.14
N TYR A 48 -62.65 49.33 -6.20
CA TYR A 48 -62.73 49.83 -7.58
C TYR A 48 -64.16 50.10 -8.13
N PRO A 49 -65.23 49.36 -7.79
CA PRO A 49 -66.56 49.65 -8.34
C PRO A 49 -67.24 50.89 -7.76
N LYS A 50 -66.65 51.58 -6.77
CA LYS A 50 -67.29 52.70 -6.06
C LYS A 50 -66.86 54.09 -6.51
N LEU A 51 -65.97 54.23 -7.49
CA LEU A 51 -65.45 55.55 -7.91
C LEU A 51 -65.82 55.97 -9.34
N ASP A 52 -66.61 55.19 -10.09
CA ASP A 52 -66.96 55.52 -11.49
C ASP A 52 -68.43 55.90 -11.71
N VAL A 53 -69.09 56.50 -10.71
CA VAL A 53 -70.41 57.11 -10.91
C VAL A 53 -70.50 58.44 -10.18
N SER A 54 -70.07 59.52 -10.83
CA SER A 54 -70.98 60.63 -11.20
C SER A 54 -70.20 61.87 -11.69
N TRP A 55 -70.85 62.55 -12.64
CA TRP A 55 -70.55 63.87 -13.21
C TRP A 55 -69.65 63.90 -14.45
N GLY A 56 -70.34 63.77 -15.60
CA GLY A 56 -69.86 64.29 -16.86
C GLY A 56 -70.09 65.80 -17.03
N CYS A 57 -69.64 66.23 -18.21
CA CYS A 57 -69.91 67.49 -18.94
C CYS A 57 -68.94 68.68 -18.75
N ARG A 58 -68.04 68.77 -19.75
CA ARG A 58 -67.61 69.95 -20.55
C ARG A 58 -67.19 71.23 -19.80
N GLY A 59 -65.95 71.64 -20.06
CA GLY A 59 -65.51 73.03 -19.98
C GLY A 59 -63.99 73.13 -19.99
N SER A 60 -63.46 73.99 -20.85
CA SER A 60 -62.07 74.12 -21.27
C SER A 60 -61.08 74.60 -20.20
N GLU A 61 -59.86 74.06 -20.32
CA GLU A 61 -58.55 74.62 -19.93
C GLU A 61 -58.21 74.80 -18.45
N THR A 62 -57.66 73.73 -17.87
CA THR A 62 -56.31 73.65 -17.26
C THR A 62 -56.08 72.17 -16.94
N PRO A 63 -54.90 71.56 -17.20
CA PRO A 63 -54.64 70.24 -16.65
C PRO A 63 -54.58 70.41 -15.14
N SER A 64 -55.65 70.07 -14.43
CA SER A 64 -55.63 70.04 -12.98
C SER A 64 -54.50 69.09 -12.57
N ALA A 65 -53.79 69.49 -11.52
CA ALA A 65 -52.70 68.72 -10.93
C ALA A 65 -53.08 67.26 -10.62
N GLU A 66 -54.36 66.91 -10.65
CA GLU A 66 -54.90 65.56 -10.51
C GLU A 66 -54.33 64.59 -11.56
N SER A 67 -54.09 65.00 -12.81
CA SER A 67 -53.51 64.10 -13.84
C SER A 67 -52.05 63.70 -13.59
N LEU A 68 -51.30 64.48 -12.79
CA LEU A 68 -49.90 64.20 -12.42
C LEU A 68 -49.78 63.29 -11.18
N PHE A 69 -50.85 63.12 -10.40
CA PHE A 69 -50.84 62.29 -9.19
C PHE A 69 -51.23 60.82 -9.43
N TYR A 70 -51.99 60.53 -10.49
CA TYR A 70 -52.44 59.16 -10.77
C TYR A 70 -51.45 58.35 -11.63
N GLY A 71 -50.66 59.00 -12.50
CA GLY A 71 -49.71 58.32 -13.39
C GLY A 71 -48.67 57.43 -12.68
N PRO A 72 -47.95 57.92 -11.64
CA PRO A 72 -46.97 57.12 -10.92
C PRO A 72 -47.58 55.98 -10.10
N LEU A 73 -48.77 56.20 -9.52
CA LEU A 73 -49.51 55.18 -8.77
C LEU A 73 -50.03 54.08 -9.70
N PHE A 74 -50.51 54.45 -10.88
CA PHE A 74 -51.02 53.54 -11.89
C PHE A 74 -49.90 52.71 -12.55
N VAL A 75 -48.73 53.32 -12.82
CA VAL A 75 -47.53 52.60 -13.30
C VAL A 75 -46.98 51.66 -12.23
N ALA A 76 -46.97 52.06 -10.96
CA ALA A 76 -46.59 51.19 -9.84
C ALA A 76 -47.55 49.99 -9.68
N VAL A 77 -48.87 50.20 -9.86
CA VAL A 77 -49.89 49.14 -9.80
C VAL A 77 -49.85 48.24 -11.05
N ALA A 78 -49.61 48.77 -12.24
CA ALA A 78 -49.46 48.00 -13.48
C ALA A 78 -48.19 47.12 -13.47
N LEU A 79 -47.08 47.64 -12.93
CA LEU A 79 -45.86 46.84 -12.67
C LEU A 79 -46.10 45.77 -11.59
N LEU A 80 -46.95 46.04 -10.59
CA LEU A 80 -47.38 45.06 -9.57
C LEU A 80 -48.32 43.97 -10.11
N VAL A 81 -49.10 44.27 -11.16
CA VAL A 81 -49.98 43.29 -11.83
C VAL A 81 -49.21 42.45 -12.85
N ALA A 82 -48.29 43.05 -13.61
CA ALA A 82 -47.36 42.31 -14.48
C ALA A 82 -46.45 41.36 -13.67
N ALA A 83 -46.08 41.76 -12.44
CA ALA A 83 -45.39 40.92 -11.45
C ALA A 83 -46.20 39.71 -10.95
N LYS A 84 -47.54 39.74 -11.12
CA LYS A 84 -48.49 38.83 -10.46
C LYS A 84 -48.92 37.63 -11.31
N GLN A 85 -48.48 37.55 -12.57
CA GLN A 85 -48.73 36.37 -13.42
C GLN A 85 -47.63 35.29 -13.33
N SER A 86 -46.60 35.49 -12.51
CA SER A 86 -45.59 34.44 -12.24
C SER A 86 -45.81 33.84 -10.86
N THR A 87 -45.90 32.52 -10.80
CA THR A 87 -45.98 31.71 -9.57
C THR A 87 -44.70 31.75 -8.72
N ASN A 88 -43.66 32.49 -9.13
CA ASN A 88 -42.40 32.66 -8.40
C ASN A 88 -42.34 34.05 -7.72
N VAL A 89 -42.94 34.16 -6.53
CA VAL A 89 -43.27 35.44 -5.87
C VAL A 89 -42.14 35.98 -4.94
N SER A 90 -40.90 35.48 -5.04
CA SER A 90 -39.74 35.93 -4.22
C SER A 90 -39.04 37.20 -4.75
N TRP A 91 -39.23 37.56 -6.01
CA TRP A 91 -38.39 38.57 -6.67
C TRP A 91 -38.60 40.01 -6.16
N GLN A 92 -39.75 40.40 -5.59
CA GLN A 92 -39.94 41.79 -5.12
C GLN A 92 -39.16 42.10 -3.83
N LEU A 93 -39.03 41.11 -2.94
CA LEU A 93 -38.17 41.22 -1.75
C LEU A 93 -36.70 41.18 -2.18
N ARG A 94 -36.34 40.34 -3.17
CA ARG A 94 -35.02 40.29 -3.80
C ARG A 94 -34.65 41.63 -4.47
N PHE A 95 -35.55 42.19 -5.28
CA PHE A 95 -35.39 43.49 -5.95
C PHE A 95 -35.23 44.60 -4.92
N ALA A 96 -36.09 44.65 -3.89
CA ALA A 96 -35.96 45.66 -2.85
C ALA A 96 -34.72 45.48 -1.98
N TYR A 97 -34.31 44.25 -1.69
CA TYR A 97 -33.06 43.96 -1.00
C TYR A 97 -31.86 44.47 -1.80
N LEU A 98 -31.79 44.18 -3.11
CA LEU A 98 -30.67 44.55 -3.99
C LEU A 98 -30.65 46.05 -4.36
N GLU A 99 -31.79 46.63 -4.76
CA GLU A 99 -31.87 48.02 -5.24
C GLU A 99 -31.90 49.04 -4.09
N TRP A 100 -32.63 48.75 -3.02
CA TRP A 100 -32.80 49.70 -1.90
C TRP A 100 -31.76 49.45 -0.80
N GLN A 101 -30.75 48.60 -1.07
CA GLN A 101 -29.67 48.32 -0.13
C GLN A 101 -28.96 49.58 0.30
N SER A 102 -28.40 50.26 -0.70
CA SER A 102 -27.57 51.45 -0.62
C SER A 102 -28.31 52.59 0.06
N LEU A 103 -29.54 52.86 -0.36
CA LEU A 103 -30.39 53.91 0.18
C LEU A 103 -30.72 53.68 1.66
N ALA A 104 -31.06 52.45 2.05
CA ALA A 104 -31.34 52.14 3.46
C ALA A 104 -30.10 52.27 4.35
N THR A 105 -28.92 51.82 3.89
CA THR A 105 -27.65 52.01 4.61
C THR A 105 -27.24 53.48 4.70
N TRP A 106 -27.43 54.24 3.62
CA TRP A 106 -27.15 55.67 3.56
C TRP A 106 -28.04 56.45 4.54
N LEU A 107 -29.35 56.17 4.56
CA LEU A 107 -30.29 56.76 5.52
C LEU A 107 -29.92 56.41 6.96
N ASN A 108 -29.53 55.16 7.24
CA ASN A 108 -29.12 54.74 8.59
C ASN A 108 -27.80 55.38 9.04
N GLY A 109 -26.87 55.59 8.12
CA GLY A 109 -25.61 56.28 8.38
C GLY A 109 -25.80 57.77 8.68
N ILE A 110 -26.69 58.44 7.96
CA ILE A 110 -27.01 59.87 8.18
C ILE A 110 -27.73 60.10 9.51
N THR A 111 -28.58 59.17 9.93
CA THR A 111 -29.43 59.34 11.11
C THR A 111 -28.86 58.70 12.38
N GLY A 112 -27.64 58.16 12.33
CA GLY A 112 -26.99 57.51 13.47
C GLY A 112 -27.77 56.32 14.04
N GLY A 113 -28.55 55.62 13.20
CA GLY A 113 -29.42 54.52 13.62
C GLY A 113 -30.81 54.94 14.15
N TYR A 114 -31.12 56.24 14.19
CA TYR A 114 -32.43 56.76 14.63
C TYR A 114 -33.39 57.04 13.46
N THR A 115 -33.14 56.54 12.25
CA THR A 115 -34.02 56.71 11.06
C THR A 115 -35.49 56.50 11.38
N ILE A 116 -35.81 55.38 12.02
CA ILE A 116 -37.19 54.98 12.35
C ILE A 116 -37.79 55.95 13.37
N THR A 117 -37.00 56.34 14.37
CA THR A 117 -37.40 57.29 15.42
C THR A 117 -37.65 58.69 14.84
N LEU A 118 -36.81 59.16 13.92
CA LEU A 118 -36.96 60.47 13.25
C LEU A 118 -38.14 60.48 12.27
N LEU A 119 -38.38 59.38 11.56
CA LEU A 119 -39.58 59.20 10.74
C LEU A 119 -40.87 59.19 11.59
N LEU A 120 -40.84 58.55 12.76
CA LEU A 120 -41.94 58.56 13.74
C LEU A 120 -42.18 59.95 14.38
N ILE A 121 -41.13 60.75 14.56
CA ILE A 121 -41.25 62.14 15.02
C ILE A 121 -41.80 63.04 13.91
N ALA A 122 -41.34 62.88 12.66
CA ALA A 122 -41.84 63.62 11.50
C ALA A 122 -43.33 63.32 11.21
N LEU A 123 -43.74 62.08 11.45
CA LEU A 123 -45.14 61.66 11.48
C LEU A 123 -45.95 62.56 12.42
N PHE A 124 -45.53 62.75 13.67
CA PHE A 124 -46.25 63.53 14.70
C PHE A 124 -46.58 64.99 14.33
N VAL A 125 -45.89 65.58 13.34
CA VAL A 125 -45.96 67.01 13.02
C VAL A 125 -46.84 67.32 11.78
N ILE A 126 -47.20 66.34 10.93
CA ILE A 126 -47.85 66.59 9.62
C ILE A 126 -49.23 65.90 9.52
N PRO A 127 -50.37 66.62 9.48
CA PRO A 127 -51.70 66.03 9.55
C PRO A 127 -52.31 65.77 8.15
N VAL A 128 -51.93 64.68 7.46
CA VAL A 128 -52.62 64.26 6.20
C VAL A 128 -52.84 62.73 6.15
N PRO A 129 -54.08 62.20 6.24
CA PRO A 129 -54.40 60.76 6.41
C PRO A 129 -53.74 59.81 5.40
N ILE A 130 -53.58 60.24 4.14
CA ILE A 130 -52.99 59.42 3.08
C ILE A 130 -51.46 59.39 3.19
N LEU A 131 -50.86 60.50 3.62
CA LEU A 131 -49.42 60.64 3.87
C LEU A 131 -49.00 59.80 5.10
N TRP A 132 -49.89 59.65 6.09
CA TRP A 132 -49.71 58.74 7.22
C TRP A 132 -49.63 57.27 6.79
N LEU A 133 -50.53 56.81 5.91
CA LEU A 133 -50.56 55.42 5.44
C LEU A 133 -49.36 55.10 4.55
N THR A 134 -48.91 56.03 3.71
CA THR A 134 -47.70 55.84 2.88
C THR A 134 -46.43 55.82 3.73
N VAL A 135 -46.30 56.72 4.70
CA VAL A 135 -45.14 56.76 5.61
C VAL A 135 -45.10 55.53 6.54
N LEU A 136 -46.24 55.11 7.11
CA LEU A 136 -46.32 53.87 7.89
C LEU A 136 -46.04 52.62 7.05
N GLY A 137 -46.48 52.62 5.79
CA GLY A 137 -46.14 51.58 4.81
C GLY A 137 -44.64 51.51 4.54
N LEU A 138 -43.98 52.66 4.35
CA LEU A 138 -42.53 52.75 4.15
C LEU A 138 -41.74 52.32 5.39
N ILE A 139 -42.15 52.72 6.60
CA ILE A 139 -41.52 52.29 7.86
C ILE A 139 -41.66 50.78 8.06
N SER A 140 -42.87 50.25 7.84
CA SER A 140 -43.14 48.80 7.94
C SER A 140 -42.30 48.02 6.92
N TRP A 141 -42.16 48.53 5.69
CA TRP A 141 -41.32 47.95 4.65
C TRP A 141 -39.83 47.97 5.02
N GLN A 142 -39.33 49.09 5.55
CA GLN A 142 -37.94 49.22 6.04
C GLN A 142 -37.64 48.24 7.17
N LEU A 143 -38.57 48.06 8.12
CA LEU A 143 -38.43 47.09 9.21
C LEU A 143 -38.37 45.65 8.71
N ILE A 144 -39.19 45.30 7.71
CA ILE A 144 -39.17 43.97 7.07
C ILE A 144 -37.83 43.73 6.38
N LEU A 145 -37.33 44.72 5.63
CA LEU A 145 -36.02 44.64 4.97
C LEU A 145 -34.88 44.48 5.99
N LEU A 146 -34.89 45.26 7.08
CA LEU A 146 -33.87 45.16 8.14
C LEU A 146 -33.84 43.76 8.77
N LYS A 147 -35.01 43.19 9.10
CA LYS A 147 -35.08 41.81 9.62
C LYS A 147 -34.61 40.79 8.59
N TYR A 148 -34.99 40.93 7.32
CA TYR A 148 -34.49 40.08 6.24
C TYR A 148 -32.95 40.09 6.18
N ARG A 149 -32.31 41.28 6.23
CA ARG A 149 -30.84 41.39 6.25
C ARG A 149 -30.19 40.76 7.47
N GLN A 150 -30.86 40.80 8.63
CA GLN A 150 -30.35 40.16 9.84
C GLN A 150 -30.35 38.63 9.68
N TYR A 151 -31.44 38.05 9.16
CA TYR A 151 -31.51 36.62 8.91
C TYR A 151 -30.51 36.17 7.83
N VAL A 152 -30.36 36.89 6.71
CA VAL A 152 -29.34 36.57 5.69
C VAL A 152 -27.93 36.64 6.26
N ARG A 153 -27.60 37.67 7.05
CA ARG A 153 -26.29 37.76 7.72
C ARG A 153 -26.05 36.59 8.67
N LYS A 154 -27.09 36.14 9.38
CA LYS A 154 -27.01 34.98 10.26
C LYS A 154 -26.81 33.68 9.46
N VAL A 155 -27.48 33.50 8.33
CA VAL A 155 -27.21 32.39 7.40
C VAL A 155 -25.75 32.41 6.96
N ASN A 156 -25.22 33.56 6.53
CA ASN A 156 -23.83 33.66 6.09
C ASN A 156 -22.83 33.36 7.23
N ALA A 157 -23.13 33.77 8.45
CA ALA A 157 -22.33 33.44 9.63
C ALA A 157 -22.35 31.93 9.92
N ASP A 158 -23.53 31.31 9.98
CA ASP A 158 -23.70 29.87 10.21
C ASP A 158 -23.01 29.05 9.10
N MET A 159 -23.10 29.50 7.84
CA MET A 159 -22.41 28.91 6.69
C MET A 159 -20.88 29.00 6.81
N SER A 160 -20.36 30.15 7.26
CA SER A 160 -18.92 30.32 7.50
C SER A 160 -18.39 29.41 8.62
N GLU A 161 -19.20 29.20 9.65
CA GLU A 161 -18.89 28.29 10.76
C GLU A 161 -18.83 26.84 10.29
N LEU A 162 -19.83 26.37 9.52
CA LEU A 162 -19.83 25.01 8.95
C LEU A 162 -18.63 24.77 8.02
N ARG A 163 -18.25 25.77 7.22
CA ARG A 163 -17.04 25.72 6.39
C ARG A 163 -15.77 25.63 7.25
N SER A 164 -15.70 26.40 8.34
CA SER A 164 -14.59 26.35 9.29
C SER A 164 -14.44 24.97 9.92
N GLN A 165 -15.55 24.36 10.38
CA GLN A 165 -15.56 23.00 10.93
C GLN A 165 -15.05 21.97 9.92
N ALA A 166 -15.54 22.03 8.67
CA ALA A 166 -15.08 21.15 7.60
C ALA A 166 -13.57 21.33 7.30
N GLN A 167 -13.08 22.57 7.34
CA GLN A 167 -11.67 22.87 7.12
C GLN A 167 -10.79 22.33 8.25
N ILE A 168 -11.22 22.47 9.51
CA ILE A 168 -10.53 21.90 10.67
C ILE A 168 -10.48 20.37 10.58
N ALA A 169 -11.61 19.73 10.26
CA ALA A 169 -11.68 18.28 10.10
C ALA A 169 -10.78 17.78 8.96
N LEU A 170 -10.73 18.49 7.83
CA LEU A 170 -9.80 18.20 6.73
C LEU A 170 -8.33 18.35 7.17
N GLY A 171 -8.01 19.41 7.91
CA GLY A 171 -6.66 19.63 8.45
C GLY A 171 -6.20 18.48 9.36
N ARG A 172 -7.06 18.05 10.29
CA ARG A 172 -6.79 16.88 11.16
C ARG A 172 -6.66 15.60 10.36
N SER A 173 -7.52 15.40 9.35
CA SER A 173 -7.44 14.25 8.43
C SER A 173 -6.09 14.19 7.72
N GLN A 174 -5.60 15.32 7.21
CA GLN A 174 -4.27 15.41 6.57
C GLN A 174 -3.14 15.13 7.56
N GLU A 175 -3.22 15.65 8.78
CA GLU A 175 -2.24 15.36 9.84
C GLU A 175 -2.21 13.88 10.19
N TYR A 176 -3.37 13.23 10.33
CA TYR A 176 -3.46 11.79 10.61
C TYR A 176 -2.91 10.95 9.46
N ALA A 177 -3.24 11.32 8.21
CA ALA A 177 -2.71 10.65 7.02
C ALA A 177 -1.18 10.76 6.93
N THR A 178 -0.62 11.95 7.16
CA THR A 178 0.84 12.16 7.17
C THR A 178 1.52 11.36 8.28
N ALA A 179 0.98 11.39 9.50
CA ALA A 179 1.53 10.61 10.60
C ALA A 179 1.47 9.09 10.33
N ALA A 180 0.38 8.61 9.74
CA ALA A 180 0.24 7.20 9.36
C ALA A 180 1.27 6.80 8.27
N ALA A 181 1.48 7.65 7.26
CA ALA A 181 2.49 7.44 6.23
C ALA A 181 3.93 7.46 6.78
N GLU A 182 4.21 8.27 7.80
CA GLU A 182 5.52 8.24 8.48
C GLU A 182 5.76 6.91 9.21
N TYR A 183 4.74 6.37 9.89
CA TYR A 183 4.83 5.03 10.49
C TYR A 183 5.04 3.97 9.41
N GLU A 184 4.34 4.09 8.28
CA GLU A 184 4.49 3.18 7.16
C GLU A 184 5.93 3.14 6.64
N TRP A 185 6.50 4.30 6.34
CA TRP A 185 7.86 4.40 5.84
C TRP A 185 8.88 3.78 6.82
N ARG A 186 8.68 3.97 8.13
CA ARG A 186 9.53 3.37 9.17
C ARG A 186 9.43 1.84 9.18
N VAL A 187 8.22 1.27 9.16
CA VAL A 187 8.01 -0.18 9.10
C VAL A 187 8.70 -0.75 7.86
N LEU A 188 8.40 -0.23 6.67
CA LEU A 188 8.94 -0.75 5.41
C LEU A 188 10.46 -0.70 5.37
N LYS A 189 11.06 0.37 5.91
CA LYS A 189 12.51 0.49 6.02
C LYS A 189 13.09 -0.62 6.90
N VAL A 190 12.53 -0.85 8.08
CA VAL A 190 13.04 -1.88 9.00
C VAL A 190 12.82 -3.29 8.44
N VAL A 191 11.67 -3.58 7.85
CA VAL A 191 11.38 -4.86 7.17
C VAL A 191 12.39 -5.13 6.06
N LYS A 192 12.74 -4.11 5.25
CA LYS A 192 13.77 -4.22 4.22
C LYS A 192 15.16 -4.52 4.82
N GLU A 193 15.54 -3.84 5.90
CA GLU A 193 16.81 -4.10 6.57
C GLU A 193 16.87 -5.52 7.17
N ILE A 194 15.78 -5.98 7.80
CA ILE A 194 15.64 -7.35 8.30
C ILE A 194 15.85 -8.38 7.19
N TYR A 195 15.22 -8.18 6.03
CA TYR A 195 15.37 -9.08 4.89
C TYR A 195 16.81 -9.11 4.38
N LEU A 196 17.45 -7.95 4.23
CA LEU A 196 18.82 -7.85 3.74
C LEU A 196 19.82 -8.52 4.69
N VAL A 197 19.66 -8.30 6.01
CA VAL A 197 20.48 -8.96 7.03
C VAL A 197 20.23 -10.47 7.03
N GLN A 198 19.00 -10.93 6.83
CA GLN A 198 18.69 -12.36 6.68
C GLN A 198 19.41 -12.98 5.48
N THR A 199 19.44 -12.30 4.32
CA THR A 199 20.18 -12.76 3.15
C THR A 199 21.67 -12.89 3.44
N GLN A 200 22.27 -11.89 4.10
CA GLN A 200 23.67 -11.93 4.51
C GLN A 200 23.95 -13.05 5.53
N ILE A 201 23.05 -13.27 6.49
CA ILE A 201 23.16 -14.40 7.42
C ILE A 201 23.10 -15.72 6.64
N THR A 202 22.22 -15.83 5.63
CA THR A 202 22.09 -17.05 4.81
C THR A 202 23.34 -17.30 3.96
N GLU A 203 23.94 -16.25 3.39
CA GLU A 203 25.20 -16.32 2.65
C GLU A 203 26.38 -16.74 3.55
N VAL A 204 26.40 -16.30 4.81
CA VAL A 204 27.43 -16.65 5.79
C VAL A 204 27.24 -18.08 6.36
N PHE A 205 26.09 -18.74 6.10
CA PHE A 205 25.68 -19.92 6.87
C PHE A 205 25.23 -21.10 6.00
N GLU A 206 26.15 -22.05 5.77
CA GLU A 206 25.84 -23.41 5.31
C GLU A 206 25.61 -24.42 6.46
N ARG A 207 25.75 -24.08 7.75
CA ARG A 207 25.74 -25.10 8.84
C ARG A 207 25.21 -24.60 10.20
N ALA A 208 23.88 -24.61 10.44
CA ALA A 208 23.23 -24.96 11.72
C ALA A 208 21.67 -24.84 11.66
N PRO A 209 20.90 -25.91 11.91
CA PRO A 209 19.43 -25.87 11.79
C PRO A 209 18.70 -25.10 12.90
N GLY A 210 19.29 -24.91 14.09
CA GLY A 210 18.57 -24.47 15.29
C GLY A 210 18.34 -22.95 15.41
N ALA A 211 19.17 -22.12 14.76
CA ALA A 211 19.02 -20.65 14.79
C ALA A 211 17.96 -20.16 13.77
N PHE A 212 17.62 -20.99 12.79
CA PHE A 212 16.77 -20.64 11.66
C PHE A 212 15.29 -20.47 12.04
N THR A 213 14.80 -21.17 13.07
CA THR A 213 13.36 -21.15 13.40
C THR A 213 12.93 -19.80 13.97
N LEU A 214 13.72 -19.22 14.88
CA LEU A 214 13.44 -17.89 15.45
C LEU A 214 13.63 -16.78 14.39
N LEU A 215 14.64 -16.92 13.54
CA LEU A 215 14.90 -15.99 12.43
C LEU A 215 13.79 -16.03 11.37
N ALA A 216 13.34 -17.22 10.99
CA ALA A 216 12.24 -17.40 10.05
C ALA A 216 10.92 -16.85 10.62
N GLN A 217 10.63 -17.08 11.91
CA GLN A 217 9.46 -16.49 12.59
C GLN A 217 9.53 -14.96 12.65
N ASN A 218 10.72 -14.41 12.89
CA ASN A 218 10.96 -12.97 12.87
C ASN A 218 10.75 -12.38 11.47
N VAL A 219 11.28 -13.02 10.43
CA VAL A 219 11.08 -12.59 9.04
C VAL A 219 9.62 -12.70 8.62
N GLU A 220 8.94 -13.79 8.98
CA GLU A 220 7.53 -13.99 8.71
C GLU A 220 6.66 -12.91 9.37
N SER A 221 6.94 -12.61 10.64
CA SER A 221 6.27 -11.53 11.39
C SER A 221 6.52 -10.15 10.76
N ALA A 222 7.74 -9.88 10.31
CA ALA A 222 8.09 -8.64 9.61
C ALA A 222 7.42 -8.52 8.23
N VAL A 223 7.35 -9.61 7.47
CA VAL A 223 6.66 -9.66 6.18
C VAL A 223 5.15 -9.47 6.35
N GLN A 224 4.55 -10.10 7.36
CA GLN A 224 3.13 -9.91 7.66
C GLN A 224 2.84 -8.46 8.06
N ALA A 225 3.69 -7.84 8.90
CA ALA A 225 3.58 -6.43 9.25
C ALA A 225 3.66 -5.51 8.01
N GLY A 226 4.53 -5.84 7.04
CA GLY A 226 4.61 -5.11 5.77
C GLY A 226 3.36 -5.24 4.90
N LYS A 227 2.70 -6.41 4.90
CA LYS A 227 1.43 -6.63 4.18
C LYS A 227 0.29 -5.85 4.83
N ASP A 228 0.12 -6.00 6.14
CA ASP A 228 -0.94 -5.30 6.91
C ASP A 228 -0.87 -3.78 6.72
N LEU A 229 0.36 -3.26 6.59
CA LEU A 229 0.63 -1.85 6.35
C LEU A 229 0.31 -1.41 4.91
N THR A 230 0.59 -2.25 3.90
CA THR A 230 0.26 -1.97 2.50
C THR A 230 -1.25 -1.85 2.30
N ASP A 231 -2.03 -2.69 3.00
CA ASP A 231 -3.49 -2.59 3.02
C ASP A 231 -3.93 -1.26 3.65
N LEU A 232 -3.26 -0.84 4.72
CA LEU A 232 -3.51 0.44 5.39
C LEU A 232 -3.21 1.66 4.48
N THR A 233 -2.18 1.60 3.63
CA THR A 233 -1.84 2.65 2.65
C THR A 233 -2.95 2.91 1.65
N LYS A 234 -3.60 1.84 1.19
CA LYS A 234 -4.76 1.92 0.29
C LYS A 234 -5.92 2.64 0.98
N ASP A 235 -6.16 2.31 2.25
CA ASP A 235 -7.24 2.91 3.03
C ASP A 235 -6.96 4.39 3.36
N ILE A 236 -5.69 4.78 3.57
CA ILE A 236 -5.28 6.19 3.71
C ILE A 236 -5.65 6.99 2.46
N LEU A 237 -5.30 6.50 1.26
CA LEU A 237 -5.57 7.17 -0.01
C LEU A 237 -7.08 7.37 -0.24
N VAL A 238 -7.87 6.32 0.01
CA VAL A 238 -9.33 6.37 -0.15
C VAL A 238 -9.96 7.36 0.86
N SER A 239 -9.59 7.26 2.14
CA SER A 239 -10.17 8.09 3.20
C SER A 239 -9.77 9.56 3.05
N ARG A 240 -8.53 9.83 2.65
CA ARG A 240 -8.07 11.19 2.34
C ARG A 240 -8.84 11.77 1.16
N SER A 241 -9.01 11.01 0.08
CA SER A 241 -9.80 11.45 -1.07
C SER A 241 -11.26 11.73 -0.68
N LYS A 242 -11.86 10.91 0.19
CA LYS A 242 -13.21 11.12 0.71
C LYS A 242 -13.31 12.41 1.53
N ALA A 243 -12.34 12.71 2.39
CA ALA A 243 -12.30 13.95 3.16
C ALA A 243 -12.13 15.19 2.28
N GLU A 244 -11.26 15.13 1.27
CA GLU A 244 -11.03 16.23 0.32
C GLU A 244 -12.26 16.49 -0.57
N ASP A 245 -12.92 15.44 -1.08
CA ASP A 245 -14.15 15.55 -1.87
C ASP A 245 -15.32 16.09 -1.04
N GLY A 246 -15.52 15.55 0.17
CA GLY A 246 -16.53 16.02 1.10
C GLY A 246 -16.35 17.50 1.46
N TYR A 247 -15.12 17.95 1.74
CA TYR A 247 -14.83 19.36 1.98
C TYR A 247 -15.18 20.24 0.77
N ARG A 248 -14.82 19.83 -0.45
CA ARG A 248 -15.16 20.58 -1.68
C ARG A 248 -16.67 20.70 -1.86
N LYS A 249 -17.43 19.63 -1.61
CA LYS A 249 -18.90 19.65 -1.68
C LYS A 249 -19.51 20.54 -0.60
N VAL A 250 -19.02 20.47 0.64
CA VAL A 250 -19.42 21.40 1.70
C VAL A 250 -19.18 22.84 1.25
N GLN A 251 -18.00 23.15 0.69
CA GLN A 251 -17.69 24.49 0.20
C GLN A 251 -18.69 24.95 -0.88
N GLN A 252 -18.95 24.11 -1.89
CA GLN A 252 -19.90 24.42 -2.97
C GLN A 252 -21.33 24.62 -2.47
N LEU A 253 -21.80 23.73 -1.59
CA LEU A 253 -23.15 23.80 -1.05
C LEU A 253 -23.32 25.00 -0.12
N THR A 254 -22.29 25.36 0.66
CA THR A 254 -22.27 26.55 1.52
C THR A 254 -22.40 27.83 0.70
N ASP A 255 -21.66 27.94 -0.41
CA ASP A 255 -21.78 29.08 -1.34
C ASP A 255 -23.15 29.11 -2.02
N LYS A 256 -23.70 27.94 -2.37
CA LYS A 256 -25.04 27.80 -2.94
C LYS A 256 -26.12 28.26 -1.96
N VAL A 257 -26.08 27.83 -0.71
CA VAL A 257 -27.06 28.24 0.32
C VAL A 257 -27.00 29.73 0.57
N THR A 258 -25.79 30.29 0.68
CA THR A 258 -25.57 31.74 0.82
C THR A 258 -26.21 32.50 -0.35
N THR A 259 -25.94 32.06 -1.57
CA THR A 259 -26.49 32.65 -2.80
C THR A 259 -28.01 32.54 -2.85
N LEU A 260 -28.58 31.38 -2.56
CA LEU A 260 -30.03 31.16 -2.59
C LEU A 260 -30.75 31.97 -1.50
N ALA A 261 -30.16 32.10 -0.31
CA ALA A 261 -30.68 32.93 0.77
C ALA A 261 -30.66 34.42 0.39
N GLU A 262 -29.61 34.90 -0.26
CA GLU A 262 -29.54 36.27 -0.80
C GLU A 262 -30.55 36.50 -1.93
N GLN A 263 -30.83 35.47 -2.73
CA GLN A 263 -31.79 35.49 -3.83
C GLN A 263 -33.25 35.26 -3.39
N GLY A 264 -33.49 34.91 -2.12
CA GLY A 264 -34.82 34.66 -1.57
C GLY A 264 -35.43 33.30 -1.93
N GLU A 265 -34.61 32.35 -2.40
CA GLU A 265 -35.00 30.97 -2.77
C GLU A 265 -34.87 30.04 -1.56
N ILE A 266 -35.71 30.25 -0.54
CA ILE A 266 -35.52 29.67 0.80
C ILE A 266 -35.81 28.17 0.86
N VAL A 267 -36.72 27.66 0.03
CA VAL A 267 -37.00 26.21 -0.03
C VAL A 267 -35.77 25.47 -0.55
N ASP A 268 -35.15 25.97 -1.61
CA ASP A 268 -33.94 25.37 -2.19
C ASP A 268 -32.71 25.60 -1.31
N ALA A 269 -32.64 26.73 -0.60
CA ALA A 269 -31.61 26.99 0.41
C ALA A 269 -31.71 26.02 1.59
N ALA A 270 -32.92 25.75 2.09
CA ALA A 270 -33.14 24.79 3.19
C ALA A 270 -32.84 23.34 2.76
N ALA A 271 -33.22 22.95 1.55
CA ALA A 271 -32.87 21.65 0.99
C ALA A 271 -31.35 21.48 0.83
N SER A 272 -30.67 22.51 0.30
CA SER A 272 -29.22 22.47 0.13
C SER A 272 -28.48 22.50 1.48
N ALA A 273 -29.03 23.16 2.49
CA ALA A 273 -28.48 23.18 3.85
C ALA A 273 -28.51 21.80 4.53
N LEU A 274 -29.54 20.98 4.27
CA LEU A 274 -29.57 19.59 4.76
C LEU A 274 -28.45 18.75 4.13
N ALA A 275 -28.20 18.92 2.84
CA ALA A 275 -27.13 18.22 2.13
C ALA A 275 -25.72 18.59 2.64
N ILE A 276 -25.51 19.84 3.11
CA ILE A 276 -24.23 20.25 3.71
C ILE A 276 -23.89 19.36 4.91
N GLN A 277 -24.87 19.01 5.74
CA GLN A 277 -24.64 18.22 6.94
C GLN A 277 -24.27 16.77 6.61
N GLU A 278 -24.89 16.19 5.59
CA GLU A 278 -24.54 14.84 5.13
C GLU A 278 -23.08 14.78 4.67
N GLU A 279 -22.66 15.79 3.90
CA GLU A 279 -21.27 15.90 3.44
C GLU A 279 -20.29 16.21 4.61
N LEU A 280 -20.68 17.06 5.56
CA LEU A 280 -19.87 17.35 6.76
C LEU A 280 -19.70 16.09 7.63
N ASN A 281 -20.76 15.30 7.81
CA ASN A 281 -20.68 14.02 8.51
C ASN A 281 -19.77 13.03 7.77
N ALA A 282 -19.80 13.01 6.43
CA ALA A 282 -18.89 12.18 5.63
C ALA A 282 -17.42 12.60 5.79
N VAL A 283 -17.13 13.89 5.95
CA VAL A 283 -15.78 14.39 6.27
C VAL A 283 -15.34 13.92 7.66
N HIS A 284 -16.20 14.03 8.69
CA HIS A 284 -15.88 13.54 10.03
C HIS A 284 -15.75 12.02 10.11
N GLU A 285 -16.53 11.28 9.32
CA GLU A 285 -16.37 9.83 9.19
C GLU A 285 -15.00 9.48 8.61
N ALA A 286 -14.59 10.15 7.52
CA ALA A 286 -13.27 9.98 6.93
C ALA A 286 -12.14 10.36 7.91
N GLU A 287 -12.32 11.45 8.67
CA GLU A 287 -11.41 11.86 9.74
C GLU A 287 -11.21 10.76 10.79
N ASN A 288 -12.32 10.20 11.29
CA ASN A 288 -12.30 9.13 12.29
C ASN A 288 -11.64 7.84 11.76
N THR A 289 -11.93 7.48 10.51
CA THR A 289 -11.25 6.35 9.84
C THR A 289 -9.74 6.58 9.77
N LEU A 290 -9.30 7.78 9.39
CA LEU A 290 -7.87 8.13 9.36
C LEU A 290 -7.22 8.11 10.76
N LEU A 291 -7.96 8.49 11.80
CA LEU A 291 -7.50 8.36 13.18
C LEU A 291 -7.31 6.90 13.59
N GLN A 292 -8.25 6.03 13.24
CA GLN A 292 -8.14 4.58 13.51
C GLN A 292 -6.97 3.95 12.75
N ILE A 293 -6.80 4.31 11.48
CA ILE A 293 -5.65 3.93 10.64
C ILE A 293 -4.34 4.35 11.32
N LYS A 294 -4.21 5.61 11.75
CA LYS A 294 -3.02 6.11 12.46
C LYS A 294 -2.73 5.27 13.72
N GLN A 295 -3.75 4.93 14.50
CA GLN A 295 -3.61 4.11 15.71
C GLN A 295 -3.22 2.66 15.38
N GLY A 296 -3.77 2.10 14.30
CA GLY A 296 -3.43 0.78 13.78
C GLY A 296 -1.97 0.71 13.34
N ALA A 297 -1.51 1.67 12.53
CA ALA A 297 -0.12 1.78 12.10
C ALA A 297 0.85 1.87 13.28
N HIS A 298 0.52 2.71 14.28
CA HIS A 298 1.30 2.81 15.51
C HIS A 298 1.34 1.48 16.29
N THR A 299 0.21 0.79 16.38
CA THR A 299 0.12 -0.50 17.07
C THR A 299 0.96 -1.58 16.38
N ILE A 300 0.98 -1.63 15.04
CA ILE A 300 1.83 -2.55 14.27
C ILE A 300 3.31 -2.28 14.58
N MET A 301 3.73 -1.01 14.53
CA MET A 301 5.08 -0.60 14.89
C MET A 301 5.50 -1.08 16.30
N VAL A 302 4.63 -0.87 17.30
CA VAL A 302 4.94 -1.21 18.70
C VAL A 302 4.87 -2.71 18.97
N LYS A 303 3.86 -3.42 18.45
CA LYS A 303 3.67 -4.86 18.73
C LYS A 303 4.75 -5.75 18.15
N VAL A 304 5.28 -5.38 16.99
CA VAL A 304 6.24 -6.23 16.26
C VAL A 304 7.66 -6.01 16.79
N TYR A 305 7.92 -5.01 17.65
CA TYR A 305 9.27 -4.71 18.17
C TYR A 305 10.34 -4.75 17.07
N LEU A 306 10.01 -4.19 15.89
CA LEU A 306 10.80 -4.31 14.67
C LEU A 306 12.26 -3.88 14.86
N ASP A 307 12.49 -2.83 15.67
CA ASP A 307 13.82 -2.35 16.01
C ASP A 307 14.62 -3.36 16.84
N ASP A 308 13.99 -4.04 17.81
CA ASP A 308 14.65 -5.07 18.63
C ASP A 308 14.96 -6.33 17.80
N MET A 309 14.06 -6.70 16.89
CA MET A 309 14.27 -7.80 15.95
C MET A 309 15.45 -7.52 15.02
N LEU A 310 15.50 -6.30 14.44
CA LEU A 310 16.61 -5.86 13.61
C LEU A 310 17.93 -5.83 14.39
N ALA A 311 17.91 -5.30 15.62
CA ALA A 311 19.09 -5.29 16.50
C ALA A 311 19.57 -6.71 16.82
N THR A 312 18.65 -7.64 17.08
CA THR A 312 18.95 -9.05 17.33
C THR A 312 19.59 -9.70 16.11
N GLN A 313 19.05 -9.47 14.91
CA GLN A 313 19.60 -10.00 13.66
C GLN A 313 20.98 -9.42 13.34
N LYS A 314 21.17 -8.09 13.47
CA LYS A 314 22.49 -7.45 13.26
C LYS A 314 23.54 -7.97 14.23
N LYS A 315 23.20 -8.09 15.51
CA LYS A 315 24.09 -8.65 16.53
C LYS A 315 24.50 -10.08 16.20
N LEU A 316 23.57 -10.88 15.68
CA LEU A 316 23.87 -12.24 15.24
C LEU A 316 24.81 -12.24 14.03
N LEU A 317 24.55 -11.41 13.01
CA LEU A 317 25.42 -11.27 11.84
C LEU A 317 26.85 -10.89 12.25
N GLU A 318 27.02 -9.93 13.15
CA GLU A 318 28.33 -9.53 13.69
C GLU A 318 29.03 -10.69 14.40
N GLN A 319 28.32 -11.43 15.25
CA GLN A 319 28.86 -12.62 15.93
C GLN A 319 29.30 -13.70 14.94
N LEU A 320 28.55 -13.88 13.86
CA LEU A 320 28.85 -14.86 12.82
C LEU A 320 30.07 -14.44 11.98
N GLN A 321 30.14 -13.18 11.58
CA GLN A 321 31.31 -12.64 10.88
C GLN A 321 32.57 -12.64 11.76
N ALA A 322 32.43 -12.44 13.07
CA ALA A 322 33.54 -12.59 14.00
C ALA A 322 34.04 -14.04 14.06
N ARG A 323 33.15 -15.03 14.17
CA ARG A 323 33.51 -16.46 14.12
C ARG A 323 34.12 -16.88 12.80
N ALA A 324 33.65 -16.35 11.68
CA ALA A 324 34.23 -16.61 10.36
C ALA A 324 35.68 -16.10 10.29
N ARG A 325 35.92 -14.85 10.74
CA ARG A 325 37.27 -14.28 10.84
C ARG A 325 38.18 -15.03 11.80
N GLU A 326 37.65 -15.51 12.94
CA GLU A 326 38.41 -16.35 13.87
C GLU A 326 38.79 -17.70 13.24
N ARG A 327 37.92 -18.31 12.43
CA ARG A 327 38.22 -19.53 11.67
C ARG A 327 39.25 -19.30 10.58
N GLU A 328 39.16 -18.20 9.85
CA GLU A 328 40.16 -17.79 8.85
C GLU A 328 41.51 -17.55 9.52
N ALA A 329 41.54 -16.82 10.64
CA ALA A 329 42.76 -16.60 11.42
C ALA A 329 43.33 -17.90 12.00
N GLN A 330 42.49 -18.83 12.48
CA GLN A 330 42.93 -20.17 12.91
C GLN A 330 43.47 -21.02 11.75
N ALA A 331 42.90 -20.89 10.54
CA ALA A 331 43.41 -21.54 9.33
C ALA A 331 44.74 -20.90 8.85
N GLU A 332 44.99 -19.65 9.22
CA GLU A 332 46.24 -18.93 8.96
C GLU A 332 47.31 -19.22 10.03
N GLU A 333 46.91 -19.48 11.29
CA GLU A 333 47.80 -19.81 12.41
C GLU A 333 48.20 -21.31 12.51
N ASP A 334 47.47 -22.24 11.89
CA ASP A 334 47.88 -23.66 11.82
C ASP A 334 48.87 -23.87 10.65
N PRO A 335 50.19 -23.98 10.90
CA PRO A 335 51.23 -23.96 9.88
C PRO A 335 51.40 -25.34 9.24
N GLN A 336 50.31 -26.08 9.05
CA GLN A 336 50.37 -27.30 8.26
C GLN A 336 50.52 -26.90 6.80
N PRO A 337 51.62 -27.30 6.13
CA PRO A 337 51.80 -27.01 4.72
C PRO A 337 50.61 -27.58 3.95
N ILE A 338 50.12 -26.82 2.97
CA ILE A 338 49.23 -27.40 1.96
C ILE A 338 50.00 -28.57 1.36
N LEU A 339 49.47 -29.78 1.56
CA LEU A 339 50.13 -30.99 1.09
C LEU A 339 49.92 -31.05 -0.42
N ASP A 340 50.96 -31.48 -1.15
CA ASP A 340 50.90 -31.61 -2.61
C ASP A 340 49.69 -32.45 -3.02
N ASN A 341 48.81 -31.86 -3.82
CA ASN A 341 47.63 -32.50 -4.38
C ASN A 341 47.38 -32.00 -5.81
N SER A 342 46.59 -32.75 -6.57
CA SER A 342 46.31 -32.44 -7.98
C SER A 342 44.90 -31.91 -8.22
N VAL A 343 44.21 -31.40 -7.19
CA VAL A 343 42.84 -30.89 -7.35
C VAL A 343 42.79 -29.78 -8.40
N THR A 344 41.78 -29.81 -9.28
CA THR A 344 41.68 -28.94 -10.46
C THR A 344 40.81 -27.71 -10.27
N LEU A 345 39.98 -27.69 -9.22
CA LEU A 345 39.13 -26.54 -8.88
C LEU A 345 39.98 -25.29 -8.60
N SER A 346 39.51 -24.13 -9.04
CA SER A 346 40.23 -22.87 -8.84
C SER A 346 40.08 -22.36 -7.41
N ASN A 347 38.91 -22.58 -6.82
CA ASN A 347 38.60 -22.31 -5.42
C ASN A 347 37.89 -23.51 -4.77
N PRO A 348 38.63 -24.57 -4.41
CA PRO A 348 38.06 -25.81 -3.88
C PRO A 348 37.42 -25.60 -2.50
N ILE A 349 36.12 -25.87 -2.40
CA ILE A 349 35.39 -25.92 -1.13
C ILE A 349 35.26 -27.38 -0.70
N ALA A 350 35.79 -27.75 0.47
CA ALA A 350 35.72 -29.13 0.96
C ALA A 350 34.31 -29.49 1.47
N ILE A 351 33.69 -30.50 0.85
CA ILE A 351 32.52 -31.19 1.43
C ILE A 351 33.00 -31.97 2.66
N VAL A 352 34.06 -32.74 2.46
CA VAL A 352 34.73 -33.57 3.47
C VAL A 352 36.21 -33.79 3.08
N GLY A 353 37.07 -34.00 4.07
CA GLY A 353 38.52 -34.14 3.87
C GLY A 353 39.24 -32.81 4.03
N GLY A 354 40.38 -32.65 3.36
CA GLY A 354 41.09 -31.37 3.36
C GLY A 354 42.44 -31.38 2.65
N LEU A 355 42.75 -30.29 1.95
CA LEU A 355 43.98 -30.11 1.18
C LEU A 355 45.25 -30.06 2.06
N ARG A 356 45.10 -29.77 3.35
CA ARG A 356 46.19 -29.78 4.34
C ARG A 356 46.33 -31.13 5.06
N GLY A 357 45.52 -32.12 4.71
CA GLY A 357 45.37 -33.35 5.46
C GLY A 357 43.95 -33.51 5.98
N ALA A 358 43.30 -34.63 5.67
CA ALA A 358 42.01 -34.95 6.24
C ALA A 358 42.13 -35.16 7.77
N ALA A 359 41.19 -34.62 8.53
CA ALA A 359 41.23 -34.67 9.99
C ALA A 359 41.00 -36.09 10.57
N GLU A 360 40.27 -36.93 9.84
CA GLU A 360 39.94 -38.30 10.22
C GLU A 360 39.91 -39.21 8.99
N ASN A 361 39.85 -40.52 9.22
CA ASN A 361 39.52 -41.47 8.17
C ASN A 361 38.02 -41.41 7.88
N ILE A 362 37.65 -41.28 6.62
CA ILE A 362 36.25 -41.38 6.16
C ILE A 362 36.15 -42.54 5.19
N ASP A 363 35.13 -43.36 5.43
CA ASP A 363 34.78 -44.56 4.70
C ASP A 363 33.26 -44.73 4.85
N ASP A 364 32.56 -45.00 3.75
CA ASP A 364 31.12 -45.26 3.69
C ASP A 364 30.23 -44.15 4.29
N LYS A 365 30.42 -42.89 3.85
CA LYS A 365 29.61 -41.75 4.33
C LYS A 365 28.97 -40.95 3.20
N TRP A 366 27.71 -40.58 3.42
CA TRP A 366 26.97 -39.64 2.57
C TRP A 366 26.91 -38.25 3.19
N TYR A 367 27.05 -37.23 2.35
CA TYR A 367 27.05 -35.82 2.72
C TYR A 367 25.98 -35.09 1.92
N PRO A 368 24.97 -34.46 2.58
CA PRO A 368 24.04 -33.60 1.90
C PRO A 368 24.72 -32.28 1.50
N LEU A 369 24.39 -31.77 0.32
CA LEU A 369 24.80 -30.44 -0.16
C LEU A 369 23.57 -29.74 -0.77
N GLU A 370 23.31 -28.51 -0.31
CA GLU A 370 22.27 -27.65 -0.86
C GLU A 370 22.90 -26.66 -1.85
N LEU A 371 22.33 -26.57 -3.04
CA LEU A 371 22.83 -25.77 -4.15
C LEU A 371 22.00 -24.49 -4.31
N PRO A 372 22.59 -23.39 -4.79
CA PRO A 372 21.86 -22.15 -5.06
C PRO A 372 21.03 -22.19 -6.36
N PHE A 373 21.04 -23.32 -7.08
CA PHE A 373 20.22 -23.61 -8.27
C PHE A 373 19.88 -25.09 -8.34
N ALA A 374 18.82 -25.42 -9.07
CA ALA A 374 18.45 -26.80 -9.30
C ALA A 374 19.30 -27.43 -10.41
N ILE A 375 19.73 -28.67 -10.20
CA ILE A 375 20.33 -29.53 -11.22
C ILE A 375 19.33 -30.61 -11.63
N SER A 376 19.49 -31.16 -12.83
CA SER A 376 18.54 -32.13 -13.40
C SER A 376 19.21 -33.42 -13.86
N LEU A 377 18.54 -34.55 -13.63
CA LEU A 377 18.91 -35.87 -14.13
C LEU A 377 17.63 -36.63 -14.52
N PHE A 378 17.54 -37.15 -15.75
CA PHE A 378 16.33 -37.82 -16.26
C PHE A 378 15.04 -37.00 -16.01
N ASN A 379 15.12 -35.69 -16.21
CA ASN A 379 14.06 -34.69 -15.98
C ASN A 379 13.60 -34.53 -14.51
N TYR A 380 14.24 -35.20 -13.56
CA TYR A 380 14.07 -34.91 -12.14
C TYR A 380 15.02 -33.81 -11.72
N SER A 381 14.50 -32.77 -11.06
CA SER A 381 15.27 -31.57 -10.70
C SER A 381 15.19 -31.27 -9.21
N THR A 382 16.31 -30.89 -8.61
CA THR A 382 16.45 -30.58 -7.18
C THR A 382 17.59 -29.58 -6.96
N SER A 383 17.51 -28.79 -5.90
CA SER A 383 18.66 -28.05 -5.37
C SER A 383 19.36 -28.80 -4.23
N LYS A 384 18.80 -29.92 -3.76
CA LYS A 384 19.38 -30.73 -2.69
C LYS A 384 19.98 -32.00 -3.26
N ILE A 385 21.27 -32.21 -3.03
CA ILE A 385 22.00 -33.38 -3.52
C ILE A 385 22.69 -34.12 -2.36
N PHE A 386 23.11 -35.34 -2.62
CA PHE A 386 23.82 -36.19 -1.66
C PHE A 386 25.06 -36.77 -2.34
N VAL A 387 26.21 -36.60 -1.73
CA VAL A 387 27.51 -37.03 -2.27
C VAL A 387 28.14 -38.03 -1.32
N THR A 388 28.71 -39.12 -1.84
CA THR A 388 29.47 -40.09 -1.03
C THR A 388 30.93 -40.13 -1.49
N ASP A 389 31.79 -40.47 -0.54
CA ASP A 389 33.18 -40.86 -0.78
C ASP A 389 33.30 -41.96 -1.84
N ASN A 390 32.35 -42.90 -1.89
CA ASN A 390 32.30 -44.00 -2.86
C ASN A 390 31.94 -43.60 -4.31
N GLY A 391 32.15 -42.33 -4.69
CA GLY A 391 32.05 -41.86 -6.07
C GLY A 391 30.64 -41.88 -6.65
N ILE A 392 29.64 -41.54 -5.83
CA ILE A 392 28.22 -41.40 -6.23
C ILE A 392 27.70 -40.01 -5.84
N LEU A 393 26.83 -39.45 -6.68
CA LEU A 393 26.02 -38.26 -6.40
C LEU A 393 24.55 -38.57 -6.67
N SER A 394 23.67 -38.38 -5.69
CA SER A 394 22.22 -38.56 -5.82
C SER A 394 21.46 -37.25 -5.67
N LEU A 395 20.33 -37.13 -6.37
CA LEU A 395 19.43 -35.98 -6.35
C LEU A 395 18.25 -36.17 -5.38
N ASP A 396 17.94 -37.40 -4.97
CA ASP A 396 16.72 -37.72 -4.22
C ASP A 396 16.96 -38.04 -2.75
N ALA A 397 18.00 -38.83 -2.42
CA ALA A 397 18.27 -39.22 -1.04
C ALA A 397 19.73 -39.64 -0.82
N ALA A 398 20.15 -39.81 0.44
CA ALA A 398 21.35 -40.60 0.73
C ALA A 398 21.05 -42.09 0.50
N GLY A 399 22.04 -42.83 -0.01
CA GLY A 399 21.96 -44.27 -0.19
C GLY A 399 22.39 -45.08 1.03
N GLY A 400 22.36 -46.41 0.88
CA GLY A 400 22.92 -47.36 1.84
C GLY A 400 24.45 -47.40 1.84
N THR A 401 25.01 -48.12 2.81
CA THR A 401 26.46 -48.23 3.07
C THR A 401 26.94 -49.67 3.27
N SER A 402 26.12 -50.66 2.93
CA SER A 402 26.50 -52.07 2.94
C SER A 402 27.49 -52.40 1.81
N GLU A 403 28.12 -53.58 1.88
CA GLU A 403 29.10 -54.06 0.90
C GLU A 403 28.63 -53.93 -0.56
N ARG A 404 27.37 -54.26 -0.85
CA ARG A 404 26.81 -54.17 -2.21
C ARG A 404 26.52 -52.74 -2.67
N GLN A 405 26.44 -51.79 -1.75
CA GLN A 405 26.18 -50.38 -2.02
C GLN A 405 27.47 -49.56 -2.14
N ARG A 406 28.55 -49.98 -1.48
CA ARG A 406 29.88 -49.36 -1.64
C ARG A 406 30.69 -49.94 -2.80
N THR A 407 30.40 -51.17 -3.24
CA THR A 407 31.04 -51.76 -4.42
C THR A 407 30.15 -51.61 -5.66
N GLY A 408 30.72 -51.09 -6.76
CA GLY A 408 29.98 -50.86 -8.00
C GLY A 408 29.20 -52.08 -8.49
N GLN A 409 27.93 -51.89 -8.83
CA GLN A 409 27.03 -52.93 -9.36
C GLN A 409 26.60 -52.62 -10.80
N VAL A 410 26.05 -53.60 -11.50
CA VAL A 410 25.45 -53.36 -12.84
C VAL A 410 24.23 -52.45 -12.70
N LEU A 411 24.16 -51.39 -13.52
CA LEU A 411 23.02 -50.48 -13.55
C LEU A 411 21.84 -51.06 -14.34
N PRO A 412 20.59 -50.73 -13.95
CA PRO A 412 20.24 -49.93 -12.80
C PRO A 412 20.26 -50.77 -11.53
N PHE A 413 20.62 -50.16 -10.40
CA PHE A 413 20.68 -50.82 -9.11
C PHE A 413 19.93 -49.99 -8.06
N TYR A 414 18.90 -50.58 -7.44
CA TYR A 414 17.99 -49.87 -6.52
C TYR A 414 17.98 -50.45 -5.10
N ASP A 415 18.95 -51.31 -4.77
CA ASP A 415 19.08 -51.89 -3.43
C ASP A 415 19.71 -50.84 -2.49
N GLU A 416 18.89 -49.88 -2.06
CA GLU A 416 19.24 -48.68 -1.31
C GLU A 416 20.23 -47.73 -2.01
N ILE A 417 20.42 -47.88 -3.33
CA ILE A 417 20.98 -46.81 -4.16
C ILE A 417 19.80 -45.97 -4.70
N PRO A 418 19.78 -44.66 -4.47
CA PRO A 418 18.68 -43.79 -4.87
C PRO A 418 18.42 -43.77 -6.39
N ALA A 419 17.19 -43.45 -6.78
CA ALA A 419 16.74 -43.62 -8.16
C ALA A 419 17.39 -42.62 -9.12
N TYR A 420 17.69 -41.40 -8.67
CA TYR A 420 18.31 -40.37 -9.49
C TYR A 420 19.76 -40.19 -9.08
N SER A 421 20.61 -41.11 -9.54
CA SER A 421 22.01 -41.19 -9.13
C SER A 421 22.97 -41.15 -10.31
N MET A 422 24.08 -40.45 -10.10
CA MET A 422 25.22 -40.29 -10.99
C MET A 422 26.40 -41.04 -10.40
N PHE A 423 27.07 -41.83 -11.23
CA PHE A 423 28.16 -42.71 -10.83
C PHE A 423 29.40 -42.32 -11.64
N PRO A 424 30.09 -41.21 -11.29
CA PRO A 424 31.33 -40.84 -11.95
C PRO A 424 32.42 -41.90 -11.75
N PHE A 425 32.48 -42.55 -10.58
CA PHE A 425 33.38 -43.67 -10.32
C PHE A 425 32.91 -44.47 -9.09
N TRP A 426 31.84 -45.23 -9.24
CA TRP A 426 31.25 -45.95 -8.10
C TRP A 426 32.09 -47.17 -7.71
N THR A 427 32.79 -47.06 -6.59
CA THR A 427 33.62 -48.11 -5.98
C THR A 427 33.89 -47.77 -4.51
N ASP A 428 34.56 -48.70 -3.83
CA ASP A 428 34.91 -48.64 -2.41
C ASP A 428 36.11 -47.70 -2.18
N LEU A 429 35.84 -46.41 -1.95
CA LEU A 429 36.85 -45.35 -1.79
C LEU A 429 36.93 -44.88 -0.35
N LYS A 430 38.10 -44.35 0.02
CA LYS A 430 38.43 -43.93 1.38
C LYS A 430 39.27 -42.66 1.38
N ILE A 431 38.89 -41.72 2.25
CA ILE A 431 39.72 -40.57 2.63
C ILE A 431 40.56 -40.98 3.84
N CYS A 432 41.87 -40.79 3.72
CA CYS A 432 42.83 -41.22 4.75
C CYS A 432 43.27 -40.01 5.60
N GLN A 433 43.26 -40.20 6.92
CA GLN A 433 43.68 -39.17 7.85
C GLN A 433 45.12 -38.68 7.54
N GLY A 434 45.32 -37.36 7.58
CA GLY A 434 46.62 -36.73 7.35
C GLY A 434 47.08 -36.71 5.89
N LYS A 435 46.26 -37.20 4.95
CA LYS A 435 46.51 -37.10 3.50
C LYS A 435 45.66 -36.00 2.89
N PRO A 436 46.06 -35.36 1.78
CA PRO A 436 45.28 -34.31 1.11
C PRO A 436 44.03 -34.82 0.38
N HIS A 437 43.38 -35.85 0.93
CA HIS A 437 42.23 -36.49 0.32
C HIS A 437 40.96 -35.70 0.65
N GLY A 438 39.99 -35.73 -0.25
CA GLY A 438 38.71 -35.10 -0.01
C GLY A 438 37.74 -35.19 -1.19
N ILE A 439 36.54 -34.72 -0.90
CA ILE A 439 35.54 -34.36 -1.90
C ILE A 439 35.41 -32.85 -1.85
N TYR A 440 35.61 -32.21 -2.99
CA TYR A 440 35.58 -30.76 -3.12
C TYR A 440 34.50 -30.37 -4.11
N TYR A 441 33.96 -29.17 -3.98
CA TYR A 441 33.09 -28.59 -4.98
C TYR A 441 33.42 -27.13 -5.22
N GLU A 442 33.01 -26.65 -6.38
CA GLU A 442 33.08 -25.25 -6.77
C GLU A 442 31.83 -24.90 -7.59
N ILE A 443 31.30 -23.71 -7.36
CA ILE A 443 30.24 -23.12 -8.17
C ILE A 443 30.80 -21.85 -8.79
N VAL A 444 30.77 -21.78 -10.12
CA VAL A 444 31.22 -20.60 -10.88
C VAL A 444 30.10 -20.09 -11.78
N GLY A 445 30.14 -18.80 -12.10
CA GLY A 445 29.18 -18.13 -12.97
C GLY A 445 28.05 -17.39 -12.24
N GLU A 446 27.22 -16.71 -13.01
CA GLU A 446 26.10 -15.88 -12.53
C GLU A 446 24.76 -16.63 -12.64
N PRO A 447 23.73 -16.28 -11.86
CA PRO A 447 22.41 -16.91 -11.95
C PRO A 447 21.89 -17.08 -13.38
N GLY A 448 21.52 -18.32 -13.75
CA GLY A 448 21.12 -18.71 -15.11
C GLY A 448 22.28 -19.25 -15.98
N SER A 449 23.51 -19.16 -15.50
CA SER A 449 24.73 -19.62 -16.20
C SER A 449 25.74 -20.28 -15.25
N ARG A 450 25.31 -20.67 -14.05
CA ARG A 450 26.20 -21.31 -13.06
C ARG A 450 26.60 -22.70 -13.50
N SER A 451 27.78 -23.15 -13.07
CA SER A 451 28.18 -24.55 -13.18
C SER A 451 28.65 -25.08 -11.83
N LEU A 452 28.16 -26.26 -11.46
CA LEU A 452 28.65 -27.03 -10.32
C LEU A 452 29.70 -28.02 -10.82
N THR A 453 30.88 -28.03 -10.20
CA THR A 453 31.85 -29.12 -10.34
C THR A 453 32.07 -29.76 -8.97
N VAL A 454 31.92 -31.08 -8.89
CA VAL A 454 32.25 -31.89 -7.71
C VAL A 454 33.44 -32.77 -8.06
N GLU A 455 34.48 -32.74 -7.25
CA GLU A 455 35.77 -33.36 -7.52
C GLU A 455 36.19 -34.27 -6.36
N TRP A 456 36.56 -35.50 -6.71
CA TRP A 456 37.06 -36.50 -5.77
C TRP A 456 38.57 -36.64 -5.98
N TYR A 457 39.32 -36.55 -4.88
CA TYR A 457 40.74 -36.86 -4.84
C TYR A 457 41.03 -37.70 -3.61
N MET A 458 41.17 -39.01 -3.77
CA MET A 458 41.29 -39.96 -2.65
C MET A 458 41.80 -41.33 -3.11
N THR A 459 41.74 -42.32 -2.21
CA THR A 459 42.28 -43.67 -2.43
C THR A 459 41.21 -44.75 -2.34
N ARG A 460 41.52 -45.97 -2.75
CA ARG A 460 40.63 -47.13 -2.53
C ARG A 460 40.75 -47.68 -1.11
N TRP A 461 39.65 -48.19 -0.57
CA TRP A 461 39.64 -48.92 0.71
C TRP A 461 40.68 -50.06 0.67
N SER A 462 41.47 -50.19 1.75
CA SER A 462 42.61 -51.13 1.89
C SER A 462 43.82 -50.92 0.95
N LYS A 463 43.81 -49.93 0.06
CA LYS A 463 44.88 -49.66 -0.92
C LYS A 463 45.19 -48.16 -0.98
N GLU A 464 45.86 -47.66 0.06
CA GLU A 464 46.16 -46.21 0.23
C GLU A 464 47.22 -45.67 -0.76
N ASP A 465 47.81 -46.52 -1.59
CA ASP A 465 48.70 -46.17 -2.70
C ASP A 465 47.97 -46.01 -4.04
N GLN A 466 46.67 -46.37 -4.09
CA GLN A 466 45.85 -46.32 -5.29
C GLN A 466 45.04 -45.03 -5.34
N TYR A 467 45.53 -44.03 -6.08
CA TYR A 467 44.88 -42.73 -6.23
C TYR A 467 43.81 -42.72 -7.31
N PHE A 468 42.73 -42.00 -7.01
CA PHE A 468 41.61 -41.75 -7.89
C PHE A 468 41.32 -40.25 -7.88
N HIS A 469 41.33 -39.67 -9.08
CA HIS A 469 41.16 -38.25 -9.32
C HIS A 469 40.24 -38.04 -10.52
N PHE A 470 39.01 -37.64 -10.21
CA PHE A 470 37.95 -37.44 -11.20
C PHE A 470 36.98 -36.37 -10.72
N ASN A 471 36.26 -35.79 -11.68
CA ASN A 471 35.19 -34.85 -11.35
C ASN A 471 33.92 -35.13 -12.14
N LEU A 472 32.87 -34.49 -11.66
CA LEU A 472 31.55 -34.43 -12.24
C LEU A 472 31.18 -32.95 -12.38
N ARG A 473 30.71 -32.55 -13.55
CA ARG A 473 30.24 -31.19 -13.82
C ARG A 473 28.83 -31.16 -14.39
N ILE A 474 28.05 -30.19 -13.93
CA ILE A 474 26.69 -29.88 -14.42
C ILE A 474 26.57 -28.37 -14.59
N ASP A 475 25.99 -27.94 -15.71
CA ASP A 475 25.75 -26.53 -16.02
C ASP A 475 24.25 -26.20 -15.86
N GLU A 476 23.92 -25.12 -15.16
CA GLU A 476 22.55 -24.63 -14.94
C GLU A 476 21.82 -24.36 -16.26
N ALA A 477 22.54 -23.88 -17.28
CA ALA A 477 21.99 -23.58 -18.60
C ALA A 477 21.67 -24.84 -19.43
N HIS A 478 22.19 -26.01 -19.05
CA HIS A 478 22.07 -27.27 -19.79
C HIS A 478 21.53 -28.38 -18.88
N PRO A 479 20.24 -28.34 -18.51
CA PRO A 479 19.65 -29.36 -17.64
C PRO A 479 19.75 -30.75 -18.31
N ASN A 480 19.86 -31.80 -17.49
CA ASN A 480 20.01 -33.19 -17.90
C ASN A 480 21.35 -33.56 -18.56
N MET A 481 22.28 -32.61 -18.70
CA MET A 481 23.64 -32.87 -19.15
C MET A 481 24.59 -33.06 -17.96
N VAL A 482 25.34 -34.16 -17.99
CA VAL A 482 26.32 -34.49 -16.95
C VAL A 482 27.64 -34.81 -17.60
N THR A 483 28.72 -34.14 -17.17
CA THR A 483 30.07 -34.39 -17.70
C THR A 483 30.95 -35.02 -16.64
N TYR A 484 31.63 -36.12 -16.97
CA TYR A 484 32.69 -36.69 -16.14
C TYR A 484 34.05 -36.46 -16.79
N GLN A 485 35.06 -36.13 -15.99
CA GLN A 485 36.45 -36.05 -16.43
C GLN A 485 37.35 -36.84 -15.49
N TYR A 486 38.29 -37.58 -16.07
CA TYR A 486 39.23 -38.44 -15.35
C TYR A 486 40.65 -37.95 -15.53
N TYR A 487 41.34 -37.72 -14.43
CA TYR A 487 42.71 -37.21 -14.39
C TYR A 487 43.68 -38.29 -13.93
N ASP A 488 43.27 -39.09 -12.94
CA ASP A 488 43.97 -40.30 -12.52
C ASP A 488 42.98 -41.37 -12.05
N ALA A 489 43.25 -42.61 -12.41
CA ALA A 489 42.48 -43.78 -12.01
C ALA A 489 43.39 -45.00 -12.18
N VAL A 490 44.10 -45.37 -11.11
CA VAL A 490 45.20 -46.34 -11.18
C VAL A 490 44.81 -47.69 -11.79
N ASP A 491 43.58 -48.16 -11.54
CA ASP A 491 43.06 -49.43 -12.05
C ASP A 491 42.28 -49.28 -13.36
N LYS A 492 42.21 -48.06 -13.90
CA LYS A 492 41.49 -47.69 -15.12
C LYS A 492 40.00 -48.08 -15.10
N GLY A 493 39.39 -48.21 -13.93
CA GLY A 493 38.00 -48.61 -13.79
C GLY A 493 37.75 -50.12 -13.80
N ALA A 494 38.80 -50.94 -13.61
CA ALA A 494 38.70 -52.40 -13.51
C ALA A 494 37.76 -52.88 -12.38
N GLU A 495 37.58 -52.09 -11.33
CA GLU A 495 36.69 -52.39 -10.20
C GLU A 495 35.79 -51.18 -9.89
N CYS A 496 34.94 -50.79 -10.84
CA CYS A 496 33.96 -49.71 -10.62
C CYS A 496 32.76 -49.82 -11.57
N THR A 497 31.71 -49.08 -11.23
CA THR A 497 30.60 -48.78 -12.14
C THR A 497 30.62 -47.30 -12.53
N ILE A 498 30.47 -47.02 -13.82
CA ILE A 498 30.39 -45.66 -14.35
C ILE A 498 29.12 -45.50 -15.18
N GLY A 499 28.31 -44.50 -14.86
CA GLY A 499 27.08 -44.22 -15.56
C GLY A 499 26.12 -43.33 -14.78
N VAL A 500 24.86 -43.37 -15.18
CA VAL A 500 23.74 -42.65 -14.57
C VAL A 500 22.51 -43.55 -14.52
N GLN A 501 21.68 -43.39 -13.50
CA GLN A 501 20.37 -44.04 -13.41
C GLN A 501 19.27 -43.04 -13.02
N GLY A 502 18.05 -43.34 -13.45
CA GLY A 502 16.82 -42.63 -13.14
C GLY A 502 15.76 -43.60 -12.61
N ALA A 503 14.58 -43.10 -12.27
CA ALA A 503 13.47 -43.96 -11.87
C ALA A 503 13.00 -44.90 -13.01
N ASN A 504 12.23 -45.92 -12.65
CA ASN A 504 11.55 -46.85 -13.57
C ASN A 504 12.49 -47.63 -14.51
N GLY A 505 13.73 -47.89 -14.08
CA GLY A 505 14.65 -48.73 -14.85
C GLY A 505 15.39 -48.01 -15.98
N VAL A 506 15.31 -46.67 -16.06
CA VAL A 506 16.07 -45.89 -17.04
C VAL A 506 17.50 -45.71 -16.56
N PHE A 507 18.48 -45.99 -17.42
CA PHE A 507 19.89 -45.81 -17.11
C PHE A 507 20.74 -45.68 -18.38
N LYS A 508 21.95 -45.16 -18.21
CA LYS A 508 23.05 -45.24 -19.19
C LYS A 508 24.32 -45.61 -18.46
N MET A 509 24.94 -46.73 -18.85
CA MET A 509 26.17 -47.22 -18.25
C MET A 509 27.30 -47.17 -19.29
N PHE A 510 28.43 -46.58 -18.90
CA PHE A 510 29.65 -46.60 -19.70
C PHE A 510 30.42 -47.90 -19.49
N SER A 511 30.60 -48.30 -18.22
CA SER A 511 31.40 -49.46 -17.83
C SER A 511 30.94 -50.05 -16.51
N HIS A 512 31.16 -51.35 -16.38
CA HIS A 512 31.14 -52.05 -15.11
C HIS A 512 32.30 -53.04 -15.10
N ASN A 513 33.26 -52.86 -14.20
CA ASN A 513 34.46 -53.68 -14.06
C ASN A 513 35.26 -53.84 -15.37
N GLU A 514 35.50 -52.72 -16.07
CA GLU A 514 36.25 -52.68 -17.33
C GLU A 514 37.36 -51.64 -17.27
N ALA A 515 38.60 -52.08 -17.49
CA ALA A 515 39.81 -51.25 -17.44
C ALA A 515 39.98 -50.33 -18.68
N LYS A 516 39.12 -49.32 -18.83
CA LYS A 516 39.11 -48.40 -19.98
C LYS A 516 39.07 -46.90 -19.65
N VAL A 517 39.14 -46.55 -18.37
CA VAL A 517 39.19 -45.17 -17.86
C VAL A 517 40.65 -44.70 -17.83
N ASN A 518 41.14 -44.15 -18.95
CA ASN A 518 42.48 -43.57 -18.99
C ASN A 518 42.42 -42.07 -18.61
N PRO A 519 43.50 -41.52 -18.00
CA PRO A 519 43.67 -40.08 -17.85
C PRO A 519 43.36 -39.32 -19.15
N GLY A 520 42.60 -38.24 -19.04
CA GLY A 520 42.14 -37.44 -20.18
C GLY A 520 40.84 -37.96 -20.81
N LEU A 521 40.20 -38.99 -20.27
CA LEU A 521 38.87 -39.42 -20.72
C LEU A 521 37.79 -38.43 -20.28
N ARG A 522 36.90 -38.06 -21.19
CA ARG A 522 35.68 -37.29 -20.92
C ARG A 522 34.45 -38.08 -21.35
N LEU A 523 33.44 -38.10 -20.48
CA LEU A 523 32.12 -38.65 -20.77
C LEU A 523 31.09 -37.55 -20.62
N VAL A 524 30.17 -37.44 -21.58
CA VAL A 524 29.03 -36.50 -21.50
C VAL A 524 27.75 -37.29 -21.67
N PHE A 525 26.94 -37.32 -20.61
CA PHE A 525 25.63 -37.97 -20.61
C PHE A 525 24.55 -36.93 -20.89
N ASP A 526 23.73 -37.18 -21.91
CA ASP A 526 22.45 -36.50 -22.09
C ASP A 526 21.36 -37.44 -21.60
N THR A 527 20.81 -37.13 -20.42
CA THR A 527 19.81 -37.97 -19.77
C THR A 527 18.38 -37.66 -20.21
N ALA A 528 18.16 -36.59 -20.97
CA ALA A 528 16.87 -36.36 -21.62
C ALA A 528 16.71 -37.30 -22.82
N GLU A 529 17.75 -37.41 -23.65
CA GLU A 529 17.78 -38.28 -24.83
C GLU A 529 18.31 -39.69 -24.53
N ASN A 530 18.79 -39.92 -23.30
CA ASN A 530 19.46 -41.14 -22.88
C ASN A 530 20.59 -41.52 -23.85
N THR A 531 21.51 -40.60 -24.10
CA THR A 531 22.70 -40.78 -24.94
C THR A 531 23.98 -40.48 -24.15
N MET A 532 25.13 -40.88 -24.71
CA MET A 532 26.44 -40.64 -24.11
C MET A 532 27.46 -40.38 -25.21
N ASP A 533 28.20 -39.30 -25.08
CA ASP A 533 29.38 -39.00 -25.89
C ASP A 533 30.66 -39.36 -25.13
N VAL A 534 31.64 -39.88 -25.87
CA VAL A 534 32.93 -40.32 -25.34
C VAL A 534 34.03 -39.59 -26.09
N SER A 535 34.77 -38.75 -25.38
CA SER A 535 35.81 -37.92 -25.96
C SER A 535 37.04 -37.87 -25.06
N THR A 536 38.08 -37.13 -25.48
CA THR A 536 39.29 -36.92 -24.71
C THR A 536 39.55 -35.44 -24.50
N PHE A 537 40.28 -35.10 -23.44
CA PHE A 537 40.72 -33.75 -23.12
C PHE A 537 42.19 -33.75 -22.68
N SER A 538 42.86 -32.60 -22.79
CA SER A 538 44.22 -32.45 -22.26
C SER A 538 44.15 -32.34 -20.74
N THR A 539 44.82 -33.27 -20.05
CA THR A 539 45.06 -33.24 -18.61
C THR A 539 46.09 -32.19 -18.24
#